data_AF-A0A7C4I8L4-F1
#
_entry.id   AF-A0A7C4I8L4-F1
#
_cell.length_a   1.000
_cell.length_b   1.000
_cell.length_c   1.000
_cell.angle_alpha   90.00
_cell.angle_beta   90.00
_cell.angle_gamma   90.00
#
_symmetry.space_group_name_H-M   'P 1'
#
loop_
_entity.id
_entity.type
_entity.pdbx_description
1 polymer ?
#
loop_
_entity_poly.entity_id
_entity_poly.type
_entity_poly.pdbx_seq_one_letter_code
_entity_poly.pdbx_strand_id
1 'polypeptide(L)'
;MTKWLVAYTRRRGAKWNLVDFGGATKSESRGVVDLIAIRKDHRRDCVGLKRGDLFEIVLIQTKGGTAPRPTADDVARLKRVARHYNARAIILAEWQRGQRLELFKLSGLHWHSVSPSEVFG
;
A
#
# COMPACT_ATOMS: atom_id res chain seq x y z
N MET A 1 -3.93 3.53 12.50
CA MET A 1 -3.39 4.01 11.22
C MET A 1 -4.39 3.84 10.07
N THR A 2 -5.05 2.67 9.99
CA THR A 2 -6.02 2.27 8.95
C THR A 2 -7.15 3.29 8.70
N LYS A 3 -7.72 3.90 9.76
CA LYS A 3 -8.79 4.91 9.64
C LYS A 3 -8.41 6.16 8.83
N TRP A 4 -7.14 6.56 8.83
CA TRP A 4 -6.66 7.72 8.06
C TRP A 4 -6.49 7.38 6.58
N LEU A 5 -5.90 6.22 6.26
CA LEU A 5 -5.80 5.71 4.89
C LEU A 5 -7.18 5.59 4.23
N VAL A 6 -8.19 5.12 4.98
CA VAL A 6 -9.60 5.04 4.53
C VAL A 6 -10.19 6.40 4.11
N ALA A 7 -9.68 7.53 4.64
CA ALA A 7 -10.19 8.85 4.26
C ALA A 7 -9.73 9.28 2.85
N TYR A 8 -8.57 8.78 2.39
CA TYR A 8 -8.00 9.12 1.08
C TYR A 8 -8.38 8.15 -0.02
N THR A 9 -8.82 6.94 0.33
CA THR A 9 -9.34 5.94 -0.63
C THR A 9 -10.65 6.34 -1.32
N ARG A 10 -11.30 7.43 -0.85
CA ARG A 10 -12.65 7.85 -1.27
C ARG A 10 -12.70 9.10 -2.15
N ARG A 11 -11.56 9.71 -2.50
CA ARG A 11 -11.54 11.10 -2.98
C ARG A 11 -11.74 11.34 -4.48
N ARG A 12 -11.73 10.33 -5.36
CA ARG A 12 -12.23 10.37 -6.76
C ARG A 12 -11.97 9.01 -7.44
N GLY A 13 -12.80 8.62 -8.42
CA GLY A 13 -12.63 7.38 -9.19
C GLY A 13 -13.13 6.12 -8.46
N ALA A 14 -12.67 4.95 -8.92
CA ALA A 14 -13.06 3.66 -8.34
C ALA A 14 -12.57 3.54 -6.89
N LYS A 15 -13.49 3.21 -5.97
CA LYS A 15 -13.25 3.15 -4.53
C LYS A 15 -12.17 2.11 -4.19
N TRP A 16 -11.14 2.55 -3.46
CA TRP A 16 -10.17 1.64 -2.86
C TRP A 16 -10.72 1.03 -1.57
N ASN A 17 -10.54 -0.29 -1.44
CA ASN A 17 -10.78 -1.04 -0.22
C ASN A 17 -9.43 -1.31 0.45
N LEU A 18 -9.39 -1.22 1.78
CA LEU A 18 -8.21 -1.53 2.56
C LEU A 18 -8.44 -2.83 3.30
N VAL A 19 -7.48 -3.73 3.21
CA VAL A 19 -7.44 -4.99 3.96
C VAL A 19 -6.23 -4.92 4.88
N ASP A 20 -6.45 -5.21 6.16
CA ASP A 20 -5.46 -5.14 7.23
C ASP A 20 -5.07 -6.56 7.66
N PHE A 21 -3.77 -6.85 7.71
CA PHE A 21 -3.22 -8.16 8.04
C PHE A 21 -2.67 -8.22 9.47
N GLY A 22 -3.47 -7.77 10.43
CA GLY A 22 -3.17 -7.95 11.86
C GLY A 22 -3.12 -9.43 12.27
N GLY A 23 -2.22 -9.77 13.19
CA GLY A 23 -2.17 -11.08 13.84
C GLY A 23 -3.32 -11.28 14.85
N ALA A 24 -3.57 -12.56 15.18
CA ALA A 24 -4.69 -12.98 16.04
C ALA A 24 -4.75 -12.28 17.43
N THR A 25 -3.62 -11.77 17.91
CA THR A 25 -3.46 -11.12 19.22
C THR A 25 -3.25 -9.61 19.13
N LYS A 26 -3.59 -8.97 17.99
CA LYS A 26 -3.21 -7.58 17.65
C LYS A 26 -1.70 -7.37 17.51
N SER A 27 -0.89 -8.43 17.50
CA SER A 27 0.50 -8.38 17.09
C SER A 27 0.61 -8.28 15.57
N GLU A 28 1.68 -7.70 15.04
CA GLU A 28 1.94 -7.73 13.58
C GLU A 28 2.03 -9.18 13.09
N SER A 29 1.44 -9.47 11.92
CA SER A 29 1.65 -10.74 11.23
C SER A 29 3.12 -10.85 10.80
N ARG A 30 3.69 -12.05 10.67
CA ARG A 30 5.12 -12.27 10.34
C ARG A 30 5.53 -11.78 8.92
N GLY A 31 4.63 -11.15 8.17
CA GLY A 31 4.82 -10.70 6.80
C GLY A 31 5.39 -9.28 6.69
N VAL A 32 5.93 -8.94 5.51
CA VAL A 32 6.42 -7.58 5.16
C VAL A 32 5.32 -6.70 4.54
N VAL A 33 4.06 -7.11 4.65
CA VAL A 33 2.93 -6.33 4.14
C VAL A 33 1.90 -6.29 5.26
N ASP A 34 1.68 -5.10 5.79
CA ASP A 34 0.73 -4.91 6.89
C ASP A 34 -0.67 -4.64 6.35
N LEU A 35 -0.77 -3.92 5.22
CA LEU A 35 -2.04 -3.59 4.57
C LEU A 35 -1.93 -3.77 3.06
N ILE A 36 -3.07 -4.03 2.41
CA ILE A 36 -3.22 -3.80 0.98
C ILE A 36 -4.34 -2.81 0.73
N ALA A 37 -4.12 -1.92 -0.24
CA ALA A 37 -5.22 -1.22 -0.89
C ALA A 37 -5.53 -1.92 -2.20
N ILE A 38 -6.79 -2.24 -2.43
CA ILE A 38 -7.26 -2.89 -3.65
C ILE A 38 -8.48 -2.18 -4.22
N ARG A 39 -8.53 -1.99 -5.54
CA ARG A 39 -9.71 -1.49 -6.26
C ARG A 39 -9.88 -2.22 -7.58
N LYS A 40 -11.06 -2.11 -8.18
CA LYS A 40 -11.24 -2.51 -9.59
C LYS A 40 -10.42 -1.60 -10.51
N ASP A 41 -9.75 -2.18 -11.49
CA ASP A 41 -9.08 -1.42 -12.55
C ASP A 41 -10.10 -1.05 -13.64
N HIS A 42 -10.44 0.24 -13.72
CA HIS A 42 -11.32 0.79 -14.74
C HIS A 42 -10.58 1.55 -15.84
N ARG A 43 -9.24 1.49 -15.91
CA ARG A 43 -8.47 2.35 -16.83
C ARG A 43 -8.31 1.75 -18.23
N ARG A 44 -8.38 0.44 -18.36
CA ARG A 44 -8.03 -0.27 -19.60
C ARG A 44 -9.01 -1.38 -19.89
N ASP A 45 -9.37 -1.51 -21.16
CA ASP A 45 -9.96 -2.73 -21.68
C ASP A 45 -8.82 -3.72 -21.95
N CYS A 46 -9.04 -4.97 -21.57
CA CYS A 46 -8.12 -6.07 -21.83
C CYS A 46 -8.84 -7.07 -22.72
N VAL A 47 -8.13 -7.67 -23.69
CA VAL A 47 -8.76 -8.58 -24.66
C VAL A 47 -9.44 -9.73 -23.90
N GLY A 48 -10.75 -9.88 -24.13
CA GLY A 48 -11.56 -10.91 -23.46
C GLY A 48 -12.04 -10.57 -22.06
N LEU A 49 -11.74 -9.38 -21.52
CA LEU A 49 -12.19 -8.91 -20.20
C LEU A 49 -12.91 -7.57 -20.32
N LYS A 50 -13.91 -7.36 -19.46
CA LYS A 50 -14.59 -6.07 -19.34
C LYS A 50 -13.81 -5.16 -18.40
N ARG A 51 -13.99 -3.85 -18.63
CA ARG A 51 -13.54 -2.81 -17.70
C ARG A 51 -14.05 -3.10 -16.29
N GLY A 52 -13.12 -3.26 -15.34
CA GLY A 52 -13.44 -3.56 -13.93
C GLY A 52 -13.47 -5.04 -13.56
N ASP A 53 -13.11 -5.93 -14.48
CA ASP A 53 -12.89 -7.35 -14.16
C ASP A 53 -11.55 -7.57 -13.44
N LEU A 54 -10.56 -6.70 -13.69
CA LEU A 54 -9.25 -6.75 -13.05
C LEU A 54 -9.18 -5.87 -11.80
N PHE A 55 -8.12 -6.07 -11.01
CA PHE A 55 -7.82 -5.29 -9.82
C PHE A 55 -6.49 -4.55 -9.92
N GLU A 56 -6.43 -3.39 -9.28
CA GLU A 56 -5.18 -2.74 -8.90
C GLU A 56 -4.90 -3.02 -7.44
N ILE A 57 -3.66 -3.42 -7.13
CA ILE A 57 -3.20 -3.69 -5.77
C ILE A 57 -2.06 -2.75 -5.42
N VAL A 58 -2.10 -2.15 -4.24
CA VAL A 58 -1.01 -1.42 -3.61
C VAL A 58 -0.67 -2.13 -2.32
N LEU A 59 0.60 -2.53 -2.18
CA LEU A 59 1.11 -3.12 -0.95
C LEU A 59 1.57 -2.00 -0.02
N ILE A 60 1.23 -2.09 1.26
CA ILE A 60 1.57 -1.06 2.24
C ILE A 60 2.26 -1.70 3.44
N GLN A 61 3.49 -1.28 3.71
CA GLN A 61 4.14 -1.47 5.00
C GLN A 61 3.88 -0.24 5.85
N THR A 62 3.57 -0.43 7.12
CA THR A 62 3.39 0.62 8.10
C THR A 62 4.57 0.66 9.06
N LYS A 63 4.95 1.87 9.49
CA LYS A 63 5.92 2.09 10.57
C LYS A 63 5.43 3.22 11.48
N GLY A 64 5.57 3.02 12.78
CA GLY A 64 5.09 3.96 13.79
C GLY A 64 6.15 4.26 14.84
N GLY A 65 6.16 5.50 15.34
CA GLY A 65 7.01 5.90 16.46
C GLY A 65 8.49 5.86 16.11
N THR A 66 9.26 5.07 16.86
CA THR A 66 10.71 4.89 16.68
C THR A 66 11.07 3.62 15.90
N ALA A 67 10.08 2.90 15.36
CA ALA A 67 10.33 1.71 14.57
C ALA A 67 11.19 2.06 13.34
N PRO A 68 12.25 1.29 13.06
CA PRO A 68 13.13 1.58 11.93
C PRO A 68 12.40 1.40 10.61
N ARG A 69 12.88 2.11 9.58
CA ARG A 69 12.48 1.89 8.19
C ARG A 69 12.79 0.46 7.74
N PRO A 70 12.08 -0.05 6.72
CA PRO A 70 12.37 -1.37 6.15
C PRO A 70 13.85 -1.52 5.76
N THR A 71 14.42 -2.66 6.11
CA THR A 71 15.80 -3.03 5.76
C THR A 71 15.92 -3.36 4.28
N ALA A 72 17.15 -3.57 3.80
CA ALA A 72 17.38 -4.04 2.43
C ALA A 72 16.72 -5.41 2.14
N ASP A 73 16.70 -6.31 3.12
CA ASP A 73 16.02 -7.61 2.98
C ASP A 73 14.50 -7.43 2.91
N ASP A 74 13.92 -6.58 3.77
CA ASP A 74 12.49 -6.26 3.71
C ASP A 74 12.10 -5.68 2.34
N VAL A 75 12.90 -4.76 1.80
CA VAL A 75 12.73 -4.19 0.46
C VAL A 75 12.79 -5.27 -0.62
N ALA A 76 13.75 -6.20 -0.53
CA ALA A 76 13.86 -7.32 -1.47
C ALA A 76 12.62 -8.23 -1.42
N ARG A 77 12.14 -8.55 -0.22
CA ARG A 77 10.93 -9.35 0.00
C ARG A 77 9.68 -8.62 -0.51
N LEU A 78 9.51 -7.34 -0.20
CA LEU A 78 8.44 -6.49 -0.72
C LEU A 78 8.40 -6.49 -2.25
N LYS A 79 9.55 -6.34 -2.92
CA LYS A 79 9.65 -6.40 -4.38
C LYS A 79 9.31 -7.77 -4.95
N ARG A 80 9.59 -8.87 -4.23
CA ARG A 80 9.17 -10.22 -4.64
C ARG A 80 7.65 -10.37 -4.56
N VAL A 81 7.04 -9.92 -3.46
CA VAL A 81 5.58 -9.95 -3.26
C VAL A 81 4.87 -9.09 -4.31
N ALA A 82 5.37 -7.87 -4.57
CA ALA A 82 4.80 -6.98 -5.57
C ALA A 82 4.83 -7.58 -6.98
N ARG A 83 5.94 -8.23 -7.36
CA ARG A 83 6.02 -8.93 -8.65
C ARG A 83 5.05 -10.11 -8.72
N HIS A 84 4.96 -10.90 -7.66
CA HIS A 84 4.09 -12.07 -7.62
C HIS A 84 2.60 -11.70 -7.80
N TYR A 85 2.13 -10.64 -7.13
CA TYR A 85 0.74 -10.18 -7.23
C TYR A 85 0.51 -9.09 -8.27
N ASN A 86 1.51 -8.78 -9.12
CA ASN A 86 1.47 -7.67 -10.07
C ASN A 86 0.98 -6.35 -9.43
N ALA A 87 1.50 -6.04 -8.24
CA ALA A 87 1.10 -4.85 -7.50
C ALA A 87 1.58 -3.59 -8.23
N ARG A 88 0.70 -2.58 -8.28
CA ARG A 88 0.97 -1.27 -8.89
C ARG A 88 2.08 -0.52 -8.18
N ALA A 89 2.12 -0.62 -6.85
CA ALA A 89 3.08 0.11 -6.02
C ALA A 89 3.30 -0.58 -4.67
N ILE A 90 4.46 -0.27 -4.09
CA ILE A 90 4.80 -0.55 -2.70
C ILE A 90 4.90 0.79 -1.99
N ILE A 91 4.15 0.94 -0.90
CA ILE A 91 4.09 2.16 -0.11
C ILE A 91 4.56 1.85 1.32
N LEU A 92 5.36 2.76 1.86
CA LEU A 92 5.66 2.84 3.28
C LEU A 92 4.82 3.97 3.87
N ALA A 93 3.99 3.66 4.84
CA ALA A 93 3.20 4.62 5.59
C ALA A 93 3.85 4.83 6.96
N GLU A 94 4.36 6.03 7.21
CA GLU A 94 5.06 6.38 8.45
C GLU A 94 4.24 7.34 9.28
N TRP A 95 4.14 7.04 10.57
CA TRP A 95 3.50 7.92 11.54
C TRP A 95 4.41 8.19 12.73
N GLN A 96 4.59 9.47 13.07
CA GLN A 96 5.18 9.90 14.32
C GLN A 96 4.14 10.61 15.20
N ARG A 97 4.22 10.41 16.52
CA ARG A 97 3.28 11.02 17.46
C ARG A 97 3.38 12.55 17.39
N GLY A 98 2.24 13.21 17.17
CA GLY A 98 2.17 14.66 16.99
C GLY A 98 2.48 15.16 15.57
N GLN A 99 2.86 14.27 14.65
CA GLN A 99 3.12 14.60 13.25
C GLN A 99 2.06 13.99 12.31
N ARG A 100 2.07 14.50 11.08
CA ARG A 100 1.21 14.01 9.99
C ARG A 100 1.72 12.65 9.51
N LEU A 101 0.80 11.80 9.05
CA LEU A 101 1.15 10.57 8.32
C LEU A 101 1.87 10.96 7.02
N GLU A 102 3.04 10.37 6.79
CA GLU A 102 3.80 10.52 5.56
C GLU A 102 3.74 9.21 4.76
N LEU A 103 3.69 9.34 3.43
CA LEU A 103 3.69 8.20 2.53
C LEU A 103 4.93 8.26 1.66
N PHE A 104 5.58 7.10 1.51
CA PHE A 104 6.72 6.96 0.64
C PHE A 104 6.48 5.84 -0.36
N LYS A 105 6.76 6.09 -1.64
CA LYS A 105 6.74 5.06 -2.68
C LYS A 105 8.14 4.50 -2.87
N LEU A 106 8.24 3.17 -2.94
CA LEU A 106 9.48 2.52 -3.31
C LEU A 106 9.75 2.66 -4.82
N SER A 107 10.92 3.18 -5.18
CA SER A 107 11.43 3.19 -6.56
C SER A 107 12.88 2.68 -6.58
N GLY A 108 13.14 1.59 -7.29
CA GLY A 108 14.44 0.92 -7.24
C GLY A 108 14.72 0.34 -5.85
N LEU A 109 15.53 1.07 -5.05
CA LEU A 109 15.87 0.80 -3.66
C LEU A 109 15.55 1.99 -2.73
N HIS A 110 14.99 3.08 -3.26
CA HIS A 110 14.82 4.34 -2.53
C HIS A 110 13.35 4.61 -2.23
N TRP A 111 13.11 5.28 -1.10
CA TRP A 111 11.80 5.72 -0.66
C TRP A 111 11.61 7.20 -1.02
N HIS A 112 10.62 7.50 -1.85
CA HIS A 112 10.30 8.87 -2.26
C HIS A 112 8.99 9.32 -1.65
N SER A 113 8.98 10.51 -1.04
CA SER A 113 7.73 11.09 -0.50
C SER A 113 6.70 11.25 -1.61
N VAL A 114 5.46 10.86 -1.33
CA VAL A 114 4.34 10.93 -2.28
C VAL A 114 3.08 11.41 -1.57
N SER A 115 2.24 12.15 -2.28
CA SER A 115 0.92 12.51 -1.77
C SER A 115 -0.04 11.32 -1.82
N PRO A 116 -1.06 11.26 -0.95
CA PRO A 116 -2.11 10.24 -1.06
C PRO A 116 -2.83 10.25 -2.41
N SER A 117 -2.94 11.39 -3.09
CA SER A 117 -3.51 11.49 -4.44
C SER A 117 -2.66 10.79 -5.51
N GLU A 118 -1.34 10.79 -5.37
CA GLU A 118 -0.48 10.05 -6.31
C GLU A 118 -0.57 8.53 -6.11
N VAL A 119 -0.90 8.09 -4.89
CA VAL A 119 -1.07 6.68 -4.56
C VAL A 119 -2.47 6.19 -4.93
N PHE A 120 -3.51 6.93 -4.55
CA PHE A 120 -4.91 6.48 -4.61
C PHE A 120 -5.76 7.18 -5.69
N GLY A 121 -5.18 8.09 -6.46
CA GLY A 121 -5.85 8.79 -7.57
C GLY A 121 -6.13 7.94 -8.81
#